data_AF-A0A961G5W9-F1
#
_entry.id   AF-A0A961G5W9-F1
#
_cell.length_a   1.000
_cell.length_b   1.000
_cell.length_c   1.000
_cell.angle_alpha   90.00
_cell.angle_beta   90.00
_cell.angle_gamma   90.00
#
_symmetry.space_group_name_H-M   'P 1'
#
loop_
_entity.id
_entity.type
_entity.pdbx_description
1 polymer ?
#
loop_
_entity_poly.entity_id
_entity_poly.type
_entity_poly.pdbx_seq_one_letter_code
_entity_poly.pdbx_strand_id
1 'polypeptide(L)'
;MAFVAVCVGLAACSAAVGPRVELPAPTVPSDTTTTFPIDVDLSEPVVRLTPGVDLSGIVEAAHEGTTFILGPGLYRTDTIVPKAGMTFSGAPDTVISGAFVLDGWRSEGDRWRLDGIAASVRDHGRCIADYEGCSLSQDLFMDDVMLWQVTDEADLRSGTWMWDGDSVLVADDPTVRRVELSVVDYAFVGSADDVTLESIVVEKFATPAQEGAVQAQEPGEGDRGRRWTLRGVEVRFVHGAGVRAGDDTVIDRSYIHHNGQLGITGAGGTGLVITESEIAENNVAGFSWEWEAGGVKITNSTDVTLSGNHVHHNRGPGLWGDLDNVGMVYVDNISTDNTGPGIFHEISGAAVIDGNTVERNGSDKTGWLWGAGILIAGSWDVEVSNNIVRDNANAITGVQQDRGEGPHGERLLRNLFVHHNTIDVGHGHVGIAEDVGDDAVFTERHNRFETNTYVGGTGRSFAWLDHWLDRTGWQYVGQDVDGVWVGR
;
A
#
# COMPACT_ATOMS: atom_id res chain seq x y z
N MET A 1 -33.54 6.19 17.60
CA MET A 1 -33.26 4.99 16.78
C MET A 1 -32.02 4.39 17.37
N ALA A 2 -32.09 3.14 17.83
CA ALA A 2 -30.95 2.47 18.44
C ALA A 2 -29.85 2.30 17.39
N PHE A 3 -28.69 2.91 17.65
CA PHE A 3 -27.51 2.79 16.80
C PHE A 3 -26.94 1.38 16.97
N VAL A 4 -26.90 0.63 15.87
CA VAL A 4 -26.14 -0.61 15.79
C VAL A 4 -24.70 -0.20 15.54
N ALA A 5 -23.86 -0.37 16.56
CA ALA A 5 -22.42 -0.22 16.44
C ALA A 5 -21.91 -1.25 15.42
N VAL A 6 -21.36 -0.77 14.32
CA VAL A 6 -20.56 -1.60 13.42
C VAL A 6 -19.18 -1.68 14.06
N CYS A 7 -18.94 -2.74 14.81
CA CYS A 7 -17.59 -3.08 15.26
C CYS A 7 -16.75 -3.34 14.02
N VAL A 8 -15.84 -2.42 13.69
CA VAL A 8 -14.69 -2.72 12.83
C VAL A 8 -13.78 -3.61 13.67
N GLY A 9 -14.04 -4.92 13.60
CA GLY A 9 -13.27 -5.92 14.30
C GLY A 9 -11.92 -6.10 13.61
N LEU A 10 -10.89 -5.43 14.11
CA LEU A 10 -9.51 -5.74 13.77
C LEU A 10 -8.89 -6.51 14.94
N ALA A 11 -8.68 -7.80 14.70
CA ALA A 11 -7.82 -8.61 15.54
C ALA A 11 -6.42 -7.99 15.52
N ALA A 12 -5.88 -7.69 16.70
CA ALA A 12 -4.46 -7.47 16.87
C ALA A 12 -3.73 -8.76 16.43
N CYS A 13 -3.25 -8.79 15.19
CA CYS A 13 -2.42 -9.89 14.71
C CYS A 13 -0.98 -9.63 15.17
N SER A 14 -0.67 -10.01 16.40
CA SER A 14 0.66 -10.54 16.70
C SER A 14 0.79 -11.85 15.92
N ALA A 15 1.40 -11.82 14.75
CA ALA A 15 1.64 -13.01 13.95
C ALA A 15 2.65 -13.93 14.66
N ALA A 16 2.15 -14.93 15.37
CA ALA A 16 2.94 -16.13 15.60
C ALA A 16 3.04 -16.86 14.27
N VAL A 17 4.20 -16.75 13.61
CA VAL A 17 4.53 -17.49 12.40
C VAL A 17 4.39 -18.98 12.70
N GLY A 18 3.42 -19.64 12.07
CA GLY A 18 3.31 -21.11 12.10
C GLY A 18 4.59 -21.75 11.54
N PRO A 19 4.89 -23.01 11.90
CA PRO A 19 6.13 -23.66 11.47
C PRO A 19 6.24 -23.66 9.95
N ARG A 20 7.38 -23.14 9.46
CA ARG A 20 7.78 -23.12 8.05
C ARG A 20 7.76 -24.56 7.51
N VAL A 21 6.80 -24.87 6.64
CA VAL A 21 6.88 -26.08 5.82
C VAL A 21 7.75 -25.70 4.62
N GLU A 22 9.03 -26.12 4.64
CA GLU A 22 9.86 -26.09 3.44
C GLU A 22 9.26 -27.09 2.44
N LEU A 23 8.45 -26.57 1.52
CA LEU A 23 8.06 -27.28 0.32
C LEU A 23 9.14 -27.08 -0.76
N PRO A 24 9.39 -28.10 -1.59
CA PRO A 24 10.35 -27.98 -2.69
C PRO A 24 9.93 -26.85 -3.64
N ALA A 25 10.94 -26.16 -4.19
CA ALA A 25 10.74 -25.15 -5.23
C ALA A 25 9.87 -25.70 -6.38
N PRO A 26 8.99 -24.88 -6.97
CA PRO A 26 8.15 -25.30 -8.08
C PRO A 26 9.00 -25.86 -9.22
N THR A 27 8.63 -27.03 -9.73
CA THR A 27 9.18 -27.54 -10.99
C THR A 27 8.37 -26.93 -12.12
N VAL A 28 8.84 -25.79 -12.62
CA VAL A 28 8.48 -25.33 -13.97
C VAL A 28 8.89 -26.43 -14.96
N PRO A 29 8.10 -26.73 -16.01
CA PRO A 29 8.54 -27.62 -17.08
C PRO A 29 9.96 -27.24 -17.52
N SER A 30 10.91 -28.16 -17.36
CA SER A 30 12.35 -27.90 -17.40
C SER A 30 12.91 -27.62 -18.81
N ASP A 31 12.10 -27.11 -19.75
CA ASP A 31 12.51 -26.95 -21.15
C ASP A 31 12.90 -25.53 -21.57
N THR A 32 13.11 -24.64 -20.60
CA THR A 32 13.90 -23.41 -20.81
C THR A 32 14.85 -23.16 -19.65
N THR A 33 15.74 -24.12 -19.36
CA THR A 33 17.03 -23.74 -18.79
C THR A 33 17.80 -22.99 -19.88
N THR A 34 17.50 -21.70 -20.01
CA THR A 34 18.29 -20.78 -20.82
C THR A 34 19.65 -20.69 -20.13
N THR A 35 20.57 -21.56 -20.54
CA THR A 35 21.96 -21.49 -20.12
C THR A 35 22.55 -20.24 -20.73
N PHE A 36 22.48 -19.12 -20.00
CA PHE A 36 23.07 -17.88 -20.41
C PHE A 36 24.60 -18.01 -20.33
N PRO A 37 25.35 -17.89 -21.43
CA PRO A 37 26.81 -17.88 -21.35
C PRO A 37 27.24 -16.65 -20.53
N ILE A 38 27.86 -16.90 -19.37
CA ILE A 38 28.43 -15.86 -18.51
C ILE A 38 29.76 -15.41 -19.13
N ASP A 39 29.69 -14.51 -20.12
CA ASP A 39 30.84 -13.75 -20.64
C ASP A 39 30.84 -12.32 -20.05
N VAL A 40 30.40 -12.16 -18.80
CA VAL A 40 30.39 -10.88 -18.08
C VAL A 40 31.63 -10.79 -17.20
N ASP A 41 32.45 -9.75 -17.41
CA ASP A 41 33.58 -9.45 -16.54
C ASP A 41 33.10 -8.79 -15.25
N LEU A 42 33.18 -9.53 -14.15
CA LEU A 42 32.79 -9.07 -12.80
C LEU A 42 33.96 -8.48 -12.00
N SER A 43 35.14 -8.36 -12.61
CA SER A 43 36.29 -7.72 -11.96
C SER A 43 36.18 -6.18 -11.96
N GLU A 44 35.31 -5.64 -12.79
CA GLU A 44 35.05 -4.20 -12.90
C GLU A 44 34.03 -3.73 -11.84
N PRO A 45 34.20 -2.53 -11.26
CA PRO A 45 33.24 -1.96 -10.31
C PRO A 45 31.91 -1.58 -10.98
N VAL A 46 31.88 -1.51 -12.31
CA VAL A 46 30.70 -1.20 -13.10
C VAL A 46 30.47 -2.32 -14.12
N VAL A 47 29.35 -3.02 -13.98
CA VAL A 47 28.95 -4.14 -14.84
C VAL A 47 27.80 -3.70 -15.73
N ARG A 48 27.94 -3.87 -17.05
CA ARG A 48 26.91 -3.49 -18.03
C ARG A 48 26.21 -4.74 -18.55
N LEU A 49 24.89 -4.76 -18.45
CA LEU A 49 24.07 -5.93 -18.79
C LEU A 49 23.05 -5.57 -19.86
N THR A 50 22.69 -6.53 -20.71
CA THR A 50 21.58 -6.45 -21.66
C THR A 50 20.57 -7.56 -21.36
N PRO A 51 19.31 -7.45 -21.81
CA PRO A 51 18.33 -8.52 -21.67
C PRO A 51 18.84 -9.89 -22.16
N GLY A 52 18.34 -10.96 -21.53
CA GLY A 52 18.77 -12.33 -21.83
C GLY A 52 20.08 -12.72 -21.14
N VAL A 53 20.33 -12.21 -19.94
CA VAL A 53 21.38 -12.71 -19.03
C VAL A 53 20.71 -13.24 -17.75
N ASP A 54 21.41 -14.11 -17.02
CA ASP A 54 21.03 -14.50 -15.65
C ASP A 54 21.36 -13.36 -14.68
N LEU A 55 20.44 -12.42 -14.52
CA LEU A 55 20.65 -11.23 -13.69
C LEU A 55 20.86 -11.62 -12.22
N SER A 56 20.03 -12.50 -11.66
CA SER A 56 20.14 -13.01 -10.28
C SER A 56 21.49 -13.67 -10.02
N GLY A 57 21.93 -14.60 -10.89
CA GLY A 57 23.20 -15.30 -10.74
C GLY A 57 24.41 -14.37 -10.90
N ILE A 58 24.32 -13.35 -11.78
CA ILE A 58 25.36 -12.32 -11.92
C ILE A 58 25.48 -11.49 -10.64
N VAL A 59 24.37 -11.09 -10.03
CA VAL A 59 24.37 -10.34 -8.76
C VAL A 59 24.94 -11.18 -7.63
N GLU A 60 24.59 -12.47 -7.55
CA GLU A 60 25.14 -13.39 -6.58
C GLU A 60 26.67 -13.52 -6.70
N ALA A 61 27.19 -13.57 -7.93
CA ALA A 61 28.62 -13.71 -8.19
C ALA A 61 29.42 -12.40 -7.98
N ALA A 62 28.79 -11.24 -8.14
CA ALA A 62 29.44 -9.93 -8.08
C ALA A 62 29.88 -9.54 -6.64
N HIS A 63 30.83 -8.63 -6.55
CA HIS A 63 31.31 -8.10 -5.26
C HIS A 63 30.36 -7.03 -4.69
N GLU A 64 30.39 -6.83 -3.36
CA GLU A 64 29.76 -5.66 -2.72
C GLU A 64 30.18 -4.35 -3.40
N GLY A 65 29.27 -3.37 -3.43
CA GLY A 65 29.51 -2.07 -4.07
C GLY A 65 29.45 -2.06 -5.60
N THR A 66 29.16 -3.20 -6.25
CA THR A 66 29.07 -3.26 -7.71
C THR A 66 27.92 -2.40 -8.23
N THR A 67 28.19 -1.62 -9.27
CA THR A 67 27.16 -0.87 -10.02
C THR A 67 26.76 -1.64 -11.28
N PHE A 68 25.50 -2.01 -11.39
CA PHE A 68 24.90 -2.62 -12.57
C PHE A 68 24.21 -1.56 -13.43
N ILE A 69 24.65 -1.41 -14.67
CA ILE A 69 23.98 -0.61 -15.68
C ILE A 69 23.19 -1.54 -16.59
N LEU A 70 21.87 -1.48 -16.50
CA LEU A 70 20.94 -2.31 -17.26
C LEU A 70 20.56 -1.59 -18.55
N GLY A 71 20.77 -2.24 -19.70
CA GLY A 71 20.30 -1.77 -20.99
C GLY A 71 18.77 -1.82 -21.14
N PRO A 72 18.22 -1.23 -22.22
CA PRO A 72 16.79 -1.25 -22.48
C PRO A 72 16.28 -2.67 -22.72
N GLY A 73 15.07 -2.97 -22.24
CA GLY A 73 14.35 -4.20 -22.49
C GLY A 73 14.05 -5.03 -21.24
N LEU A 74 13.58 -6.26 -21.48
CA LEU A 74 12.95 -7.12 -20.49
C LEU A 74 13.92 -8.14 -19.89
N TYR A 75 14.17 -8.03 -18.59
CA TYR A 75 14.94 -8.95 -17.76
C TYR A 75 13.96 -9.85 -17.00
N ARG A 76 13.79 -11.08 -17.48
CA ARG A 76 13.15 -12.14 -16.69
C ARG A 76 14.17 -12.69 -15.72
N THR A 77 13.83 -12.70 -14.44
CA THR A 77 14.77 -13.02 -13.38
C THR A 77 14.11 -13.82 -12.28
N ASP A 78 14.90 -14.66 -11.62
CA ASP A 78 14.58 -15.10 -10.27
C ASP A 78 14.86 -13.95 -9.28
N THR A 79 14.55 -14.19 -8.01
CA THR A 79 14.78 -13.25 -6.91
C THR A 79 16.23 -12.74 -6.86
N ILE A 80 16.41 -11.41 -6.83
CA ILE A 80 17.72 -10.77 -6.68
C ILE A 80 17.97 -10.49 -5.20
N VAL A 81 19.11 -10.98 -4.69
CA VAL A 81 19.57 -10.67 -3.32
C VAL A 81 20.76 -9.70 -3.42
N PRO A 82 20.54 -8.39 -3.30
CA PRO A 82 21.62 -7.41 -3.40
C PRO A 82 22.56 -7.52 -2.20
N LYS A 83 23.82 -7.14 -2.42
CA LYS A 83 24.83 -6.99 -1.37
C LYS A 83 25.05 -5.52 -1.05
N ALA A 84 25.72 -5.26 0.06
CA ALA A 84 25.92 -3.89 0.56
C ALA A 84 26.51 -2.97 -0.52
N GLY A 85 25.95 -1.75 -0.63
CA GLY A 85 26.42 -0.72 -1.54
C GLY A 85 26.15 -0.96 -3.03
N MET A 86 25.43 -2.02 -3.41
CA MET A 86 25.13 -2.29 -4.82
C MET A 86 24.17 -1.26 -5.41
N THR A 87 24.38 -0.90 -6.67
CA THR A 87 23.52 0.02 -7.43
C THR A 87 22.99 -0.66 -8.68
N PHE A 88 21.70 -0.48 -8.97
CA PHE A 88 21.03 -0.97 -10.17
C PHE A 88 20.43 0.23 -10.91
N SER A 89 21.00 0.58 -12.05
CA SER A 89 20.61 1.75 -12.85
C SER A 89 20.10 1.31 -14.21
N GLY A 90 18.82 1.55 -14.47
CA GLY A 90 18.17 1.25 -15.74
C GLY A 90 18.39 2.33 -16.80
N ALA A 91 18.58 1.90 -18.04
CA ALA A 91 18.30 2.74 -19.20
C ALA A 91 16.78 2.92 -19.36
N PRO A 92 16.31 3.87 -20.17
CA PRO A 92 14.89 3.91 -20.55
C PRO A 92 14.41 2.55 -21.05
N ASP A 93 13.19 2.16 -20.67
CA ASP A 93 12.57 0.87 -21.01
C ASP A 93 13.23 -0.37 -20.38
N THR A 94 14.04 -0.23 -19.33
CA THR A 94 14.50 -1.38 -18.52
C THR A 94 13.37 -1.92 -17.63
N VAL A 95 12.96 -3.16 -17.88
CA VAL A 95 11.90 -3.86 -17.13
C VAL A 95 12.44 -5.12 -16.48
N ILE A 96 12.23 -5.29 -15.18
CA ILE A 96 12.53 -6.51 -14.42
C ILE A 96 11.20 -7.20 -14.13
N SER A 97 11.07 -8.47 -14.54
CA SER A 97 9.81 -9.20 -14.43
C SER A 97 9.96 -10.59 -13.84
N GLY A 98 9.08 -10.93 -12.90
CA GLY A 98 8.94 -12.25 -12.27
C GLY A 98 7.96 -13.20 -12.97
N ALA A 99 7.53 -12.84 -14.20
CA ALA A 99 6.57 -13.62 -14.96
C ALA A 99 7.18 -14.39 -16.13
N PHE A 100 6.59 -15.55 -16.40
CA PHE A 100 6.97 -16.45 -17.48
C PHE A 100 5.84 -16.57 -18.50
N VAL A 101 6.21 -16.79 -19.77
CA VAL A 101 5.25 -16.97 -20.86
C VAL A 101 4.65 -18.37 -20.78
N LEU A 102 3.32 -18.46 -20.87
CA LEU A 102 2.59 -19.72 -20.93
C LEU A 102 2.25 -20.09 -22.38
N ASP A 103 2.63 -21.29 -22.79
CA ASP A 103 2.29 -21.89 -24.08
C ASP A 103 1.66 -23.29 -23.90
N GLY A 104 1.32 -23.98 -25.00
CA GLY A 104 0.82 -25.36 -24.92
C GLY A 104 -0.68 -25.54 -24.60
N TRP A 105 -1.48 -24.48 -24.73
CA TRP A 105 -2.91 -24.47 -24.43
C TRP A 105 -3.73 -25.52 -25.20
N ARG A 106 -4.67 -26.18 -24.51
CA ARG A 106 -5.69 -27.07 -25.07
C ARG A 106 -7.06 -26.41 -25.05
N SER A 107 -7.77 -26.44 -26.19
CA SER A 107 -9.17 -26.01 -26.25
C SER A 107 -10.09 -27.05 -25.57
N GLU A 108 -10.97 -26.58 -24.71
CA GLU A 108 -11.99 -27.38 -24.01
C GLU A 108 -13.39 -26.74 -24.18
N GLY A 109 -13.94 -26.80 -25.40
CA GLY A 109 -15.26 -26.25 -25.66
C GLY A 109 -15.24 -24.73 -25.71
N ASP A 110 -15.77 -24.09 -24.67
CA ASP A 110 -15.89 -22.63 -24.52
C ASP A 110 -14.74 -21.98 -23.74
N ARG A 111 -13.72 -22.77 -23.37
CA ARG A 111 -12.55 -22.32 -22.62
C ARG A 111 -11.26 -22.97 -23.12
N TRP A 112 -10.15 -22.56 -22.53
CA TRP A 112 -8.82 -23.12 -22.75
C TRP A 112 -8.20 -23.52 -21.43
N ARG A 113 -7.42 -24.60 -21.46
CA ARG A 113 -6.75 -25.18 -20.31
C ARG A 113 -5.27 -25.40 -20.58
N LEU A 114 -4.44 -25.10 -19.59
CA LEU A 114 -3.02 -25.48 -19.55
C LEU A 114 -2.77 -26.29 -18.29
N ASP A 115 -2.38 -27.55 -18.47
CA ASP A 115 -2.11 -28.52 -17.39
C ASP A 115 -0.66 -28.38 -16.88
N GLY A 116 -0.37 -28.85 -15.65
CA GLY A 116 0.99 -28.95 -15.12
C GLY A 116 1.61 -27.63 -14.63
N ILE A 117 0.76 -26.68 -14.23
CA ILE A 117 1.17 -25.43 -13.59
C ILE A 117 1.22 -25.63 -12.08
N ALA A 118 2.42 -25.96 -11.58
CA ALA A 118 2.72 -26.00 -10.16
C ALA A 118 3.07 -24.60 -9.65
N ALA A 119 2.09 -23.89 -9.10
CA ALA A 119 2.29 -22.61 -8.41
C ALA A 119 2.37 -22.82 -6.89
N SER A 120 3.33 -22.19 -6.23
CA SER A 120 3.39 -22.15 -4.76
C SER A 120 2.43 -21.08 -4.26
N VAL A 121 1.23 -21.47 -3.85
CA VAL A 121 0.28 -20.53 -3.25
C VAL A 121 0.67 -20.25 -1.81
N ARG A 122 0.98 -18.99 -1.50
CA ARG A 122 0.99 -18.49 -0.14
C ARG A 122 -0.37 -17.87 0.16
N ASP A 123 -1.27 -18.70 0.70
CA ASP A 123 -2.60 -18.26 1.13
C ASP A 123 -2.48 -17.33 2.34
N HIS A 124 -2.51 -16.03 2.08
CA HIS A 124 -2.45 -15.01 3.11
C HIS A 124 -3.25 -13.77 2.73
N GLY A 125 -3.84 -13.15 3.74
CA GLY A 125 -4.62 -11.93 3.62
C GLY A 125 -6.12 -12.11 3.72
N ARG A 126 -6.84 -11.00 3.65
CA ARG A 126 -8.31 -10.97 3.71
C ARG A 126 -8.85 -10.23 2.52
N CYS A 127 -9.68 -10.91 1.75
CA CYS A 127 -10.32 -10.35 0.57
C CYS A 127 -11.56 -9.54 0.93
N ILE A 128 -12.03 -8.75 -0.04
CA ILE A 128 -13.36 -8.16 0.01
C ILE A 128 -14.44 -9.24 0.15
N ALA A 129 -15.63 -8.83 0.61
CA ALA A 129 -16.75 -9.75 0.81
C ALA A 129 -17.07 -10.55 -0.46
N ASP A 130 -17.43 -11.83 -0.28
CA ASP A 130 -17.80 -12.77 -1.33
C ASP A 130 -16.70 -13.03 -2.39
N TYR A 131 -15.43 -12.78 -2.04
CA TYR A 131 -14.28 -13.06 -2.89
C TYR A 131 -13.15 -13.74 -2.10
N GLU A 132 -12.41 -14.64 -2.74
CA GLU A 132 -11.29 -15.37 -2.10
C GLU A 132 -9.99 -15.30 -2.92
N GLY A 133 -10.04 -14.89 -4.19
CA GLY A 133 -8.87 -14.96 -5.08
C GLY A 133 -7.72 -14.01 -4.69
N CYS A 134 -7.98 -12.96 -3.90
CA CYS A 134 -6.92 -12.05 -3.47
C CYS A 134 -5.84 -12.72 -2.62
N SER A 135 -6.10 -13.87 -1.98
CA SER A 135 -5.09 -14.54 -1.17
C SER A 135 -4.16 -15.46 -1.97
N LEU A 136 -4.40 -15.59 -3.28
CA LEU A 136 -3.64 -16.46 -4.18
C LEU A 136 -2.61 -15.61 -4.94
N SER A 137 -1.34 -15.73 -4.56
CA SER A 137 -0.33 -14.72 -4.93
C SER A 137 0.08 -14.65 -6.40
N GLN A 138 -0.37 -15.58 -7.24
CA GLN A 138 -0.06 -15.56 -8.66
C GLN A 138 -1.11 -14.76 -9.44
N ASP A 139 -0.64 -13.99 -10.42
CA ASP A 139 -1.49 -13.19 -11.30
C ASP A 139 -1.24 -13.60 -12.76
N LEU A 140 -2.32 -13.71 -13.53
CA LEU A 140 -2.28 -14.03 -14.95
C LEU A 140 -2.49 -12.78 -15.80
N PHE A 141 -1.67 -12.62 -16.83
CA PHE A 141 -1.69 -11.47 -17.73
C PHE A 141 -1.91 -11.94 -19.17
N MET A 142 -2.76 -11.22 -19.91
CA MET A 142 -2.96 -11.42 -21.35
C MET A 142 -2.68 -10.11 -22.09
N ASP A 143 -1.62 -10.07 -22.90
CA ASP A 143 -1.06 -8.86 -23.52
C ASP A 143 -0.89 -7.71 -22.52
N ASP A 144 -0.17 -7.98 -21.42
CA ASP A 144 0.08 -7.03 -20.32
C ASP A 144 -1.16 -6.55 -19.55
N VAL A 145 -2.34 -7.13 -19.81
CA VAL A 145 -3.56 -6.87 -19.02
C VAL A 145 -3.72 -7.95 -17.96
N MET A 146 -3.72 -7.57 -16.69
CA MET A 146 -4.02 -8.46 -15.57
C MET A 146 -5.47 -8.96 -15.66
N LEU A 147 -5.65 -10.28 -15.60
CA LEU A 147 -6.97 -10.91 -15.57
C LEU A 147 -7.44 -11.08 -14.12
N TRP A 148 -8.75 -10.98 -13.90
CA TRP A 148 -9.33 -11.19 -12.57
C TRP A 148 -9.37 -12.68 -12.24
N GLN A 149 -8.76 -13.08 -11.12
CA GLN A 149 -8.79 -14.47 -10.69
C GLN A 149 -10.15 -14.83 -10.09
N VAL A 150 -10.74 -15.93 -10.55
CA VAL A 150 -11.96 -16.52 -9.97
C VAL A 150 -11.64 -17.86 -9.34
N THR A 151 -12.39 -18.24 -8.31
CA THR A 151 -12.23 -19.51 -7.56
C THR A 151 -13.31 -20.54 -7.86
N ASP A 152 -14.33 -20.17 -8.65
CA ASP A 152 -15.37 -21.07 -9.17
C ASP A 152 -15.30 -21.07 -10.71
N GLU A 153 -15.31 -22.26 -11.31
CA GLU A 153 -15.33 -22.44 -12.77
C GLU A 153 -16.58 -21.80 -13.39
N ALA A 154 -17.70 -21.72 -12.66
CA ALA A 154 -18.92 -21.07 -13.12
C ALA A 154 -18.76 -19.55 -13.35
N ASP A 155 -17.75 -18.93 -12.74
CA ASP A 155 -17.43 -17.51 -12.91
C ASP A 155 -16.39 -17.26 -14.02
N LEU A 156 -15.89 -18.32 -14.67
CA LEU A 156 -14.95 -18.19 -15.79
C LEU A 156 -15.63 -17.55 -17.00
N ARG A 157 -15.10 -16.40 -17.42
CA ARG A 157 -15.60 -15.60 -18.54
C ARG A 157 -14.47 -14.73 -19.10
N SER A 158 -14.72 -14.06 -20.22
CA SER A 158 -13.73 -13.13 -20.80
C SER A 158 -13.25 -12.11 -19.74
N GLY A 159 -11.94 -11.91 -19.65
CA GLY A 159 -11.30 -11.07 -18.63
C GLY A 159 -11.02 -11.76 -17.29
N THR A 160 -11.40 -13.04 -17.10
CA THR A 160 -11.13 -13.81 -15.89
C THR A 160 -10.28 -15.04 -16.16
N TRP A 161 -9.64 -15.54 -15.10
CA TRP A 161 -8.88 -16.79 -15.13
C TRP A 161 -9.07 -17.57 -13.84
N MET A 162 -8.78 -18.86 -13.88
CA MET A 162 -8.87 -19.75 -12.72
C MET A 162 -7.63 -20.64 -12.63
N TRP A 163 -7.24 -20.97 -11.40
CA TRP A 163 -6.29 -22.05 -11.13
C TRP A 163 -6.98 -23.12 -10.27
N ASP A 164 -6.97 -24.37 -10.71
CA ASP A 164 -7.63 -25.49 -10.03
C ASP A 164 -6.70 -26.30 -9.11
N GLY A 165 -5.47 -25.80 -8.89
CA GLY A 165 -4.42 -26.49 -8.12
C GLY A 165 -3.38 -27.19 -8.99
N ASP A 166 -3.66 -27.42 -10.27
CA ASP A 166 -2.75 -28.06 -11.23
C ASP A 166 -2.79 -27.39 -12.61
N SER A 167 -3.90 -26.78 -12.97
CA SER A 167 -4.15 -26.25 -14.29
C SER A 167 -4.62 -24.80 -14.25
N VAL A 168 -4.23 -24.05 -15.28
CA VAL A 168 -4.75 -22.70 -15.54
C VAL A 168 -5.88 -22.80 -16.57
N LEU A 169 -6.99 -22.13 -16.30
CA LEU A 169 -8.14 -22.04 -17.19
C LEU A 169 -8.42 -20.59 -17.56
N VAL A 170 -8.72 -20.34 -18.84
CA VAL A 170 -9.11 -19.03 -19.36
C VAL A 170 -10.26 -19.17 -20.36
N ALA A 171 -11.13 -18.16 -20.44
CA ALA A 171 -12.19 -18.13 -21.46
C ALA A 171 -11.72 -17.52 -22.79
N ASP A 172 -10.87 -16.48 -22.72
CA ASP A 172 -10.32 -15.82 -23.91
C ASP A 172 -9.32 -16.74 -24.63
N ASP A 173 -9.30 -16.71 -25.97
CA ASP A 173 -8.39 -17.53 -26.77
C ASP A 173 -6.92 -17.13 -26.53
N PRO A 174 -6.12 -17.97 -25.83
CA PRO A 174 -4.75 -17.66 -25.48
C PRO A 174 -3.78 -17.93 -26.63
N THR A 175 -4.20 -18.62 -27.70
CA THR A 175 -3.30 -19.07 -28.77
C THR A 175 -2.87 -17.96 -29.73
N VAL A 176 -3.55 -16.82 -29.67
CA VAL A 176 -3.29 -15.63 -30.49
C VAL A 176 -2.81 -14.43 -29.66
N ARG A 177 -2.53 -14.65 -28.37
CA ARG A 177 -2.20 -13.61 -27.39
C ARG A 177 -0.94 -14.00 -26.62
N ARG A 178 -0.22 -13.04 -26.05
CA ARG A 178 0.84 -13.33 -25.08
C ARG A 178 0.18 -13.56 -23.73
N VAL A 179 0.35 -14.75 -23.16
CA VAL A 179 -0.12 -15.06 -21.81
C VAL A 179 1.08 -15.23 -20.89
N GLU A 180 1.09 -14.53 -19.75
CA GLU A 180 2.15 -14.55 -18.77
C GLU A 180 1.59 -14.83 -17.38
N LEU A 181 2.32 -15.59 -16.56
CA LEU A 181 1.97 -15.90 -15.17
C LEU A 181 3.11 -15.44 -14.26
N SER A 182 2.79 -14.63 -13.24
CA SER A 182 3.75 -14.31 -12.19
C SER A 182 3.95 -15.51 -11.27
N VAL A 183 5.20 -15.85 -10.95
CA VAL A 183 5.52 -16.98 -10.03
C VAL A 183 6.70 -16.72 -9.10
N VAL A 184 7.47 -15.65 -9.33
CA VAL A 184 8.58 -15.25 -8.45
C VAL A 184 8.06 -14.28 -7.40
N ASP A 185 8.37 -14.53 -6.12
CA ASP A 185 7.83 -13.74 -5.01
C ASP A 185 8.39 -12.31 -4.96
N TYR A 186 9.69 -12.13 -5.20
CA TYR A 186 10.38 -10.84 -5.02
C TYR A 186 11.26 -10.51 -6.22
N ALA A 187 11.31 -9.23 -6.57
CA ALA A 187 12.32 -8.71 -7.49
C ALA A 187 13.65 -8.55 -6.77
N PHE A 188 13.63 -7.81 -5.66
CA PHE A 188 14.78 -7.56 -4.81
C PHE A 188 14.41 -7.88 -3.36
N VAL A 189 15.26 -8.62 -2.66
CA VAL A 189 15.03 -8.96 -1.25
C VAL A 189 16.31 -9.00 -0.43
N GLY A 190 16.23 -8.51 0.81
CA GLY A 190 17.25 -8.76 1.82
C GLY A 190 17.56 -7.55 2.68
N SER A 191 18.46 -7.79 3.63
CA SER A 191 18.86 -6.85 4.68
C SER A 191 20.17 -6.09 4.40
N ALA A 192 20.68 -6.10 3.17
CA ALA A 192 21.89 -5.38 2.82
C ALA A 192 21.71 -3.86 3.01
N ASP A 193 22.78 -3.17 3.40
CA ASP A 193 22.78 -1.71 3.56
C ASP A 193 23.16 -1.00 2.26
N ASP A 194 22.71 0.24 2.10
CA ASP A 194 23.15 1.18 1.06
C ASP A 194 22.89 0.68 -0.39
N VAL A 195 21.79 -0.06 -0.60
CA VAL A 195 21.36 -0.52 -1.94
C VAL A 195 20.62 0.61 -2.67
N THR A 196 20.94 0.80 -3.95
CA THR A 196 20.31 1.83 -4.78
C THR A 196 19.64 1.23 -6.02
N LEU A 197 18.38 1.57 -6.24
CA LEU A 197 17.59 1.24 -7.44
C LEU A 197 17.19 2.54 -8.15
N GLU A 198 17.56 2.68 -9.42
CA GLU A 198 17.26 3.90 -10.19
C GLU A 198 16.73 3.59 -11.59
N SER A 199 15.66 4.27 -11.99
CA SER A 199 15.15 4.26 -13.38
C SER A 199 14.86 2.86 -13.94
N ILE A 200 14.33 1.97 -13.09
CA ILE A 200 13.91 0.62 -13.46
C ILE A 200 12.40 0.44 -13.26
N VAL A 201 11.78 -0.40 -14.10
CA VAL A 201 10.43 -0.91 -13.88
C VAL A 201 10.52 -2.29 -13.22
N VAL A 202 9.75 -2.52 -12.15
CA VAL A 202 9.56 -3.82 -11.51
C VAL A 202 8.12 -4.25 -11.73
N GLU A 203 7.90 -5.42 -12.35
CA GLU A 203 6.53 -5.88 -12.66
C GLU A 203 6.30 -7.40 -12.56
N LYS A 204 5.04 -7.78 -12.33
CA LYS A 204 4.54 -9.16 -12.45
C LYS A 204 5.27 -10.15 -11.54
N PHE A 205 5.39 -9.78 -10.26
CA PHE A 205 5.87 -10.66 -9.19
C PHE A 205 4.69 -11.23 -8.40
N ALA A 206 4.77 -12.50 -8.03
CA ALA A 206 3.77 -13.22 -7.25
C ALA A 206 3.92 -12.94 -5.74
N THR A 207 4.11 -11.66 -5.41
CA THR A 207 4.50 -11.20 -4.07
C THR A 207 3.41 -11.54 -3.05
N PRO A 208 3.75 -12.19 -1.92
CA PRO A 208 2.80 -12.49 -0.86
C PRO A 208 2.20 -11.22 -0.24
N ALA A 209 0.98 -11.33 0.30
CA ALA A 209 0.38 -10.23 1.05
C ALA A 209 1.26 -9.80 2.25
N GLN A 210 1.29 -8.51 2.56
CA GLN A 210 2.15 -7.81 3.53
C GLN A 210 3.65 -7.80 3.20
N GLU A 211 4.06 -8.37 2.06
CA GLU A 211 5.42 -8.31 1.55
C GLU A 211 5.51 -7.42 0.31
N GLY A 212 6.70 -6.90 0.00
CA GLY A 212 6.97 -6.03 -1.13
C GLY A 212 7.73 -6.75 -2.24
N ALA A 213 7.45 -6.47 -3.52
CA ALA A 213 8.29 -6.98 -4.61
C ALA A 213 9.72 -6.40 -4.54
N VAL A 214 9.83 -5.14 -4.11
CA VAL A 214 11.08 -4.57 -3.60
C VAL A 214 11.04 -4.62 -2.07
N GLN A 215 11.70 -5.62 -1.50
CA GLN A 215 11.71 -5.92 -0.08
C GLN A 215 13.07 -5.52 0.54
N ALA A 216 13.16 -4.32 1.11
CA ALA A 216 14.35 -3.85 1.85
C ALA A 216 14.43 -4.45 3.27
N GLN A 217 14.11 -5.73 3.38
CA GLN A 217 14.07 -6.52 4.61
C GLN A 217 14.24 -8.00 4.23
N GLU A 218 14.75 -8.83 5.13
CA GLU A 218 14.54 -10.27 5.02
C GLU A 218 13.03 -10.61 5.01
N PRO A 219 12.58 -11.68 4.33
CA PRO A 219 11.16 -12.07 4.31
C PRO A 219 10.53 -12.17 5.72
N GLY A 220 9.25 -11.80 5.81
CA GLY A 220 8.53 -11.71 7.09
C GLY A 220 9.05 -10.58 7.99
N GLU A 221 9.21 -10.86 9.28
CA GLU A 221 9.69 -9.89 10.29
C GLU A 221 11.20 -10.03 10.55
N GLY A 222 11.98 -10.34 9.52
CA GLY A 222 13.44 -10.49 9.61
C GLY A 222 14.20 -9.17 9.63
N ASP A 223 15.54 -9.25 9.54
CA ASP A 223 16.41 -8.08 9.60
C ASP A 223 16.10 -7.07 8.49
N ARG A 224 16.12 -5.77 8.81
CA ARG A 224 15.88 -4.68 7.86
C ARG A 224 17.17 -4.23 7.19
N GLY A 225 17.11 -3.97 5.89
CA GLY A 225 18.15 -3.24 5.19
C GLY A 225 18.07 -1.76 5.55
N ARG A 226 19.21 -1.08 5.55
CA ARG A 226 19.28 0.36 5.87
C ARG A 226 19.69 1.18 4.67
N ARG A 227 19.17 2.41 4.60
CA ARG A 227 19.59 3.44 3.62
C ARG A 227 19.42 2.97 2.17
N TRP A 228 18.34 2.23 1.89
CA TRP A 228 17.98 1.94 0.51
C TRP A 228 17.52 3.21 -0.19
N THR A 229 17.93 3.41 -1.44
CA THR A 229 17.49 4.54 -2.26
C THR A 229 16.75 4.02 -3.49
N LEU A 230 15.48 4.36 -3.62
CA LEU A 230 14.61 4.05 -4.75
C LEU A 230 14.28 5.37 -5.45
N ARG A 231 14.86 5.60 -6.63
CA ARG A 231 14.76 6.89 -7.32
C ARG A 231 14.26 6.73 -8.75
N GLY A 232 13.12 7.33 -9.07
CA GLY A 232 12.57 7.23 -10.43
C GLY A 232 12.24 5.80 -10.82
N VAL A 233 11.89 4.93 -9.85
CA VAL A 233 11.48 3.56 -10.13
C VAL A 233 9.98 3.51 -10.42
N GLU A 234 9.58 2.54 -11.23
CA GLU A 234 8.18 2.18 -11.42
C GLU A 234 7.95 0.78 -10.83
N VAL A 235 6.95 0.61 -9.99
CA VAL A 235 6.58 -0.71 -9.45
C VAL A 235 5.11 -0.95 -9.69
N ARG A 236 4.81 -1.97 -10.50
CA ARG A 236 3.46 -2.25 -10.98
C ARG A 236 3.11 -3.71 -11.10
N PHE A 237 1.82 -4.01 -10.99
CA PHE A 237 1.29 -5.35 -11.26
C PHE A 237 2.02 -6.46 -10.49
N VAL A 238 2.43 -6.18 -9.24
CA VAL A 238 2.89 -7.22 -8.31
C VAL A 238 1.74 -7.53 -7.35
N HIS A 239 1.62 -8.79 -6.91
CA HIS A 239 0.41 -9.22 -6.20
C HIS A 239 0.25 -8.61 -4.79
N GLY A 240 1.33 -8.58 -4.02
CA GLY A 240 1.36 -8.01 -2.67
C GLY A 240 1.53 -6.49 -2.67
N ALA A 241 2.43 -5.99 -1.82
CA ALA A 241 2.85 -4.60 -1.87
C ALA A 241 3.87 -4.38 -3.00
N GLY A 242 3.91 -3.17 -3.57
CA GLY A 242 4.98 -2.78 -4.49
C GLY A 242 6.35 -2.74 -3.78
N VAL A 243 6.42 -1.99 -2.69
CA VAL A 243 7.66 -1.79 -1.91
C VAL A 243 7.40 -2.08 -0.44
N ARG A 244 8.30 -2.82 0.20
CA ARG A 244 8.42 -2.89 1.66
C ARG A 244 9.72 -2.22 2.09
N ALA A 245 9.60 -1.06 2.74
CA ALA A 245 10.73 -0.24 3.13
C ALA A 245 11.45 -0.76 4.38
N GLY A 246 12.76 -0.56 4.42
CA GLY A 246 13.63 -0.79 5.58
C GLY A 246 13.93 0.52 6.33
N ASP A 247 14.97 0.52 7.16
CA ASP A 247 15.38 1.72 7.91
C ASP A 247 16.01 2.75 6.97
N ASP A 248 15.79 4.04 7.22
CA ASP A 248 16.35 5.18 6.48
C ASP A 248 16.16 5.08 4.95
N THR A 249 15.14 4.35 4.50
CA THR A 249 14.86 4.17 3.08
C THR A 249 14.33 5.47 2.49
N VAL A 250 14.81 5.84 1.31
CA VAL A 250 14.34 7.00 0.56
C VAL A 250 13.68 6.52 -0.73
N ILE A 251 12.41 6.87 -0.92
CA ILE A 251 11.63 6.64 -2.13
C ILE A 251 11.34 8.01 -2.74
N ASP A 252 12.01 8.34 -3.85
CA ASP A 252 12.02 9.67 -4.46
C ASP A 252 11.55 9.60 -5.92
N ARG A 253 10.61 10.49 -6.28
CA ARG A 253 10.11 10.67 -7.66
C ARG A 253 9.78 9.36 -8.37
N SER A 254 9.14 8.43 -7.65
CA SER A 254 8.84 7.08 -8.13
C SER A 254 7.35 6.92 -8.43
N TYR A 255 6.99 5.92 -9.24
CA TYR A 255 5.62 5.62 -9.63
C TYR A 255 5.22 4.22 -9.15
N ILE A 256 4.40 4.15 -8.12
CA ILE A 256 4.07 2.89 -7.44
C ILE A 256 2.58 2.64 -7.59
N HIS A 257 2.20 1.79 -8.54
CA HIS A 257 0.82 1.74 -9.00
C HIS A 257 0.32 0.37 -9.41
N HIS A 258 -0.99 0.16 -9.39
CA HIS A 258 -1.61 -1.08 -9.87
C HIS A 258 -1.06 -2.35 -9.19
N ASN A 259 -0.57 -2.24 -7.95
CA ASN A 259 -0.15 -3.38 -7.16
C ASN A 259 -1.36 -4.02 -6.47
N GLY A 260 -1.31 -5.32 -6.25
CA GLY A 260 -2.46 -6.12 -5.87
C GLY A 260 -2.98 -5.80 -4.49
N GLN A 261 -2.13 -5.41 -3.52
CA GLN A 261 -2.51 -5.04 -2.16
C GLN A 261 -2.23 -3.57 -1.79
N LEU A 262 -0.96 -3.21 -1.70
CA LEU A 262 -0.49 -1.89 -1.27
C LEU A 262 0.48 -1.33 -2.31
N GLY A 263 0.57 -0.01 -2.44
CA GLY A 263 1.70 0.60 -3.12
C GLY A 263 2.98 0.40 -2.29
N ILE A 264 2.98 0.93 -1.06
CA ILE A 264 4.14 0.93 -0.17
C ILE A 264 3.73 0.47 1.23
N THR A 265 4.54 -0.40 1.84
CA THR A 265 4.45 -0.81 3.24
C THR A 265 5.78 -0.70 3.97
N GLY A 266 5.77 -0.81 5.29
CA GLY A 266 6.96 -0.82 6.15
C GLY A 266 6.58 -1.06 7.61
N ALA A 267 7.39 -1.85 8.33
CA ALA A 267 7.11 -2.20 9.72
C ALA A 267 8.37 -2.09 10.61
N GLY A 268 8.23 -1.39 11.74
CA GLY A 268 9.27 -1.33 12.77
C GLY A 268 10.44 -0.39 12.44
N GLY A 269 10.36 0.36 11.34
CA GLY A 269 11.46 1.11 10.77
C GLY A 269 11.65 2.51 11.36
N THR A 270 12.74 3.18 10.99
CA THR A 270 12.98 4.59 11.32
C THR A 270 13.40 5.37 10.09
N GLY A 271 13.12 6.68 10.04
CA GLY A 271 13.71 7.59 9.06
C GLY A 271 13.26 7.39 7.60
N LEU A 272 12.15 6.67 7.36
CA LEU A 272 11.61 6.49 6.01
C LEU A 272 11.18 7.84 5.42
N VAL A 273 11.63 8.11 4.20
CA VAL A 273 11.23 9.29 3.43
C VAL A 273 10.60 8.85 2.10
N ILE A 274 9.35 9.25 1.87
CA ILE A 274 8.66 9.09 0.58
C ILE A 274 8.34 10.49 0.06
N THR A 275 8.95 10.85 -1.07
CA THR A 275 8.85 12.21 -1.59
C THR A 275 8.64 12.30 -3.08
N GLU A 276 7.87 13.32 -3.50
CA GLU A 276 7.62 13.70 -4.89
C GLU A 276 7.17 12.52 -5.78
N SER A 277 6.54 11.50 -5.18
CA SER A 277 6.20 10.24 -5.84
C SER A 277 4.69 10.17 -6.13
N GLU A 278 4.34 9.36 -7.14
CA GLU A 278 2.95 9.07 -7.49
C GLU A 278 2.59 7.65 -7.03
N ILE A 279 1.57 7.53 -6.18
CA ILE A 279 1.10 6.27 -5.61
C ILE A 279 -0.36 6.08 -5.98
N ALA A 280 -0.61 5.24 -6.98
CA ALA A 280 -1.88 5.27 -7.71
C ALA A 280 -2.51 3.90 -7.94
N GLU A 281 -3.84 3.81 -7.86
CA GLU A 281 -4.60 2.66 -8.36
C GLU A 281 -4.17 1.30 -7.76
N ASN A 282 -3.60 1.31 -6.56
CA ASN A 282 -3.24 0.09 -5.85
C ASN A 282 -4.47 -0.59 -5.23
N ASN A 283 -4.25 -1.83 -4.80
CA ASN A 283 -5.26 -2.80 -4.41
C ASN A 283 -6.08 -3.36 -5.60
N VAL A 284 -5.39 -3.75 -6.68
CA VAL A 284 -6.05 -4.33 -7.88
C VAL A 284 -6.52 -5.77 -7.67
N ALA A 285 -5.92 -6.50 -6.71
CA ALA A 285 -6.25 -7.90 -6.42
C ALA A 285 -7.43 -8.05 -5.45
N GLY A 286 -8.00 -6.96 -4.93
CA GLY A 286 -9.25 -7.03 -4.15
C GLY A 286 -9.08 -7.46 -2.70
N PHE A 287 -8.00 -7.03 -2.06
CA PHE A 287 -7.85 -7.12 -0.61
C PHE A 287 -8.84 -6.19 0.10
N SER A 288 -9.37 -6.60 1.24
CA SER A 288 -10.14 -5.74 2.11
C SER A 288 -9.21 -4.77 2.83
N TRP A 289 -9.43 -3.48 2.64
CA TRP A 289 -8.68 -2.46 3.37
C TRP A 289 -9.02 -2.40 4.87
N GLU A 290 -10.08 -3.09 5.34
CA GLU A 290 -10.27 -3.31 6.79
C GLU A 290 -9.20 -4.19 7.40
N TRP A 291 -8.57 -5.03 6.57
CA TRP A 291 -7.43 -5.80 6.99
C TRP A 291 -6.16 -5.01 6.71
N GLU A 292 -5.82 -4.84 5.43
CA GLU A 292 -4.68 -4.05 4.97
C GLU A 292 -4.65 -3.95 3.44
N ALA A 293 -4.93 -2.77 2.89
CA ALA A 293 -4.81 -2.47 1.46
C ALA A 293 -4.89 -0.95 1.22
N GLY A 294 -4.43 -0.46 0.06
CA GLY A 294 -4.49 0.96 -0.30
C GLY A 294 -3.21 1.50 -0.93
N GLY A 295 -2.94 2.80 -0.73
CA GLY A 295 -1.73 3.45 -1.25
C GLY A 295 -0.49 3.12 -0.41
N VAL A 296 -0.43 3.70 0.79
CA VAL A 296 0.69 3.54 1.73
C VAL A 296 0.16 3.11 3.08
N LYS A 297 0.77 2.10 3.71
CA LYS A 297 0.56 1.76 5.12
C LYS A 297 1.88 1.55 5.85
N ILE A 298 2.15 2.36 6.88
CA ILE A 298 3.37 2.24 7.69
C ILE A 298 3.00 1.86 9.13
N THR A 299 3.76 0.94 9.72
CA THR A 299 3.53 0.46 11.08
C THR A 299 4.75 0.48 11.97
N ASN A 300 4.53 0.64 13.27
CA ASN A 300 5.54 0.56 14.34
C ASN A 300 6.80 1.39 14.09
N SER A 301 6.68 2.52 13.39
CA SER A 301 7.83 3.26 12.87
C SER A 301 8.03 4.62 13.54
N THR A 302 9.24 5.15 13.42
CA THR A 302 9.60 6.47 13.96
C THR A 302 10.15 7.40 12.89
N ASP A 303 9.84 8.69 13.00
CA ASP A 303 10.41 9.74 12.14
C ASP A 303 10.22 9.48 10.63
N VAL A 304 8.98 9.21 10.23
CA VAL A 304 8.61 8.94 8.82
C VAL A 304 8.11 10.23 8.17
N THR A 305 8.64 10.56 6.99
CA THR A 305 8.24 11.74 6.22
C THR A 305 7.59 11.34 4.89
N LEU A 306 6.37 11.83 4.68
CA LEU A 306 5.59 11.71 3.46
C LEU A 306 5.39 13.11 2.91
N SER A 307 6.16 13.50 1.89
CA SER A 307 6.21 14.89 1.42
C SER A 307 6.03 15.06 -0.09
N GLY A 308 5.09 15.91 -0.51
CA GLY A 308 4.96 16.30 -1.91
C GLY A 308 4.46 15.18 -2.84
N ASN A 309 3.82 14.13 -2.30
CA ASN A 309 3.37 12.99 -3.08
C ASN A 309 1.98 13.21 -3.70
N HIS A 310 1.72 12.55 -4.83
CA HIS A 310 0.39 12.45 -5.43
C HIS A 310 -0.17 11.04 -5.19
N VAL A 311 -1.18 10.92 -4.34
CA VAL A 311 -1.71 9.62 -3.88
C VAL A 311 -3.17 9.49 -4.24
N HIS A 312 -3.50 8.65 -5.22
CA HIS A 312 -4.84 8.67 -5.78
C HIS A 312 -5.41 7.36 -6.28
N HIS A 313 -6.74 7.29 -6.33
CA HIS A 313 -7.47 6.17 -6.92
C HIS A 313 -7.13 4.79 -6.32
N ASN A 314 -6.53 4.76 -5.13
CA ASN A 314 -6.25 3.51 -4.43
C ASN A 314 -7.57 2.95 -3.86
N ARG A 315 -7.77 1.63 -3.96
CA ARG A 315 -8.92 0.98 -3.32
C ARG A 315 -8.63 0.74 -1.84
N GLY A 316 -8.75 1.80 -1.05
CA GLY A 316 -8.43 1.82 0.38
C GLY A 316 -7.98 3.22 0.79
N PRO A 317 -7.35 3.37 1.96
CA PRO A 317 -6.74 4.63 2.35
C PRO A 317 -5.62 5.06 1.40
N GLY A 318 -5.42 6.37 1.26
CA GLY A 318 -4.30 6.95 0.51
C GLY A 318 -2.99 6.81 1.29
N LEU A 319 -2.83 7.63 2.33
CA LEU A 319 -1.68 7.60 3.25
C LEU A 319 -2.13 7.09 4.62
N TRP A 320 -1.56 6.00 5.12
CA TRP A 320 -1.98 5.37 6.38
C TRP A 320 -0.79 5.13 7.32
N GLY A 321 -0.80 5.80 8.47
CA GLY A 321 0.02 5.41 9.62
C GLY A 321 -0.83 4.58 10.59
N ASP A 322 -0.44 3.34 10.86
CA ASP A 322 -1.16 2.43 11.76
C ASP A 322 -0.20 1.81 12.79
N LEU A 323 -0.68 1.46 13.98
CA LEU A 323 0.10 0.80 15.04
C LEU A 323 1.38 1.55 15.47
N ASP A 324 1.28 2.33 16.55
CA ASP A 324 2.43 2.87 17.31
C ASP A 324 3.47 3.64 16.48
N ASN A 325 3.07 4.29 15.39
CA ASN A 325 3.98 5.22 14.72
C ASN A 325 4.16 6.48 15.56
N VAL A 326 5.38 7.02 15.64
CA VAL A 326 5.66 8.28 16.36
C VAL A 326 6.55 9.18 15.52
N GLY A 327 6.16 10.45 15.36
CA GLY A 327 6.90 11.40 14.53
C GLY A 327 6.57 11.27 13.04
N MET A 328 5.31 10.96 12.69
CA MET A 328 4.86 10.96 11.30
C MET A 328 4.70 12.39 10.78
N VAL A 329 5.23 12.69 9.59
CA VAL A 329 5.05 13.99 8.92
C VAL A 329 4.39 13.76 7.56
N TYR A 330 3.19 14.30 7.40
CA TYR A 330 2.44 14.32 6.14
C TYR A 330 2.37 15.76 5.66
N VAL A 331 3.22 16.15 4.72
CA VAL A 331 3.35 17.55 4.30
C VAL A 331 3.24 17.75 2.79
N ASP A 332 2.48 18.75 2.36
CA ASP A 332 2.36 19.14 0.95
C ASP A 332 1.93 18.01 -0.01
N ASN A 333 1.23 16.98 0.48
CA ASN A 333 0.74 15.90 -0.38
C ASN A 333 -0.58 16.28 -1.05
N ILE A 334 -0.82 15.69 -2.23
CA ILE A 334 -2.11 15.70 -2.92
C ILE A 334 -2.70 14.29 -2.79
N SER A 335 -3.73 14.12 -1.96
CA SER A 335 -4.41 12.84 -1.76
C SER A 335 -5.84 12.90 -2.30
N THR A 336 -6.13 12.19 -3.39
CA THR A 336 -7.44 12.31 -4.06
C THR A 336 -8.06 11.00 -4.53
N ASP A 337 -9.39 10.94 -4.52
CA ASP A 337 -10.15 9.85 -5.16
C ASP A 337 -9.81 8.44 -4.62
N ASN A 338 -9.27 8.34 -3.39
CA ASN A 338 -9.08 7.06 -2.72
C ASN A 338 -10.41 6.59 -2.12
N THR A 339 -10.72 5.30 -2.20
CA THR A 339 -12.03 4.81 -1.73
C THR A 339 -12.16 4.81 -0.20
N GLY A 340 -11.04 4.75 0.53
CA GLY A 340 -10.92 4.97 1.97
C GLY A 340 -10.47 6.41 2.30
N PRO A 341 -10.04 6.68 3.55
CA PRO A 341 -9.59 8.02 3.92
C PRO A 341 -8.39 8.50 3.11
N GLY A 342 -8.32 9.81 2.84
CA GLY A 342 -7.19 10.39 2.10
C GLY A 342 -5.87 10.30 2.89
N ILE A 343 -5.93 10.69 4.16
CA ILE A 343 -4.89 10.51 5.18
C ILE A 343 -5.54 9.85 6.39
N PHE A 344 -4.97 8.75 6.86
CA PHE A 344 -5.45 7.98 8.00
C PHE A 344 -4.33 7.80 9.03
N HIS A 345 -4.43 8.44 10.18
CA HIS A 345 -3.52 8.23 11.30
C HIS A 345 -4.24 7.46 12.39
N GLU A 346 -3.94 6.17 12.47
CA GLU A 346 -4.60 5.18 13.31
C GLU A 346 -3.68 4.72 14.44
N ILE A 347 -4.23 4.73 15.66
CA ILE A 347 -3.66 4.13 16.87
C ILE A 347 -2.15 4.36 17.05
N SER A 348 -1.75 5.59 16.77
CA SER A 348 -0.37 6.05 16.68
C SER A 348 -0.16 7.34 17.47
N GLY A 349 1.09 7.69 17.73
CA GLY A 349 1.47 8.89 18.48
C GLY A 349 1.69 10.11 17.60
N ALA A 350 2.64 10.96 18.02
CA ALA A 350 2.83 12.29 17.50
C ALA A 350 2.87 12.35 15.96
N ALA A 351 2.13 13.28 15.37
CA ALA A 351 2.11 13.49 13.93
C ALA A 351 1.82 14.94 13.54
N VAL A 352 2.38 15.36 12.41
CA VAL A 352 2.10 16.64 11.76
C VAL A 352 1.47 16.37 10.40
N ILE A 353 0.28 16.92 10.16
CA ILE A 353 -0.45 16.84 8.90
C ILE A 353 -0.65 18.27 8.41
N ASP A 354 0.26 18.76 7.57
CA ASP A 354 0.37 20.17 7.21
C ASP A 354 0.34 20.42 5.69
N GLY A 355 -0.38 21.45 5.24
CA GLY A 355 -0.28 21.93 3.85
C GLY A 355 -0.80 20.95 2.77
N ASN A 356 -1.49 19.87 3.14
CA ASN A 356 -1.96 18.87 2.18
C ASN A 356 -3.22 19.33 1.44
N THR A 357 -3.37 18.89 0.19
CA THR A 357 -4.62 18.98 -0.58
C THR A 357 -5.30 17.62 -0.58
N VAL A 358 -6.47 17.52 0.05
CA VAL A 358 -7.17 16.26 0.29
C VAL A 358 -8.58 16.32 -0.26
N GLU A 359 -8.86 15.57 -1.33
CA GLU A 359 -10.10 15.75 -2.09
C GLU A 359 -10.77 14.45 -2.55
N ARG A 360 -12.11 14.38 -2.49
CA ARG A 360 -12.90 13.28 -3.06
C ARG A 360 -12.55 11.87 -2.53
N ASN A 361 -12.04 11.78 -1.31
CA ASN A 361 -11.73 10.50 -0.67
C ASN A 361 -12.91 9.95 0.14
N GLY A 362 -12.85 8.66 0.46
CA GLY A 362 -13.69 8.03 1.48
C GLY A 362 -15.02 7.46 1.01
N SER A 363 -15.17 7.18 -0.29
CA SER A 363 -16.44 6.74 -0.90
C SER A 363 -16.99 5.40 -0.40
N ASP A 364 -16.15 4.50 0.13
CA ASP A 364 -16.54 3.13 0.47
C ASP A 364 -17.22 2.99 1.85
N LYS A 365 -16.79 3.79 2.84
CA LYS A 365 -17.30 3.72 4.23
C LYS A 365 -17.52 5.08 4.85
N THR A 366 -18.66 5.68 4.51
CA THR A 366 -19.00 7.05 4.93
C THR A 366 -19.69 7.14 6.31
N GLY A 367 -20.01 5.99 6.92
CA GLY A 367 -20.80 5.91 8.14
C GLY A 367 -20.05 6.40 9.39
N TRP A 368 -20.80 6.90 10.37
CA TRP A 368 -20.31 7.47 11.64
C TRP A 368 -19.41 8.69 11.43
N LEU A 369 -18.09 8.50 11.25
CA LEU A 369 -17.12 9.51 10.85
C LEU A 369 -15.97 8.89 10.01
N TRP A 370 -16.16 7.64 9.55
CA TRP A 370 -15.23 6.94 8.67
C TRP A 370 -15.23 7.54 7.26
N GLY A 371 -14.25 7.21 6.43
CA GLY A 371 -14.18 7.74 5.07
C GLY A 371 -13.93 9.25 5.03
N ALA A 372 -13.08 9.74 5.93
CA ALA A 372 -12.75 11.16 5.98
C ALA A 372 -11.66 11.53 4.97
N GLY A 373 -11.55 12.81 4.62
CA GLY A 373 -10.34 13.32 3.97
C GLY A 373 -9.15 13.07 4.88
N ILE A 374 -9.23 13.53 6.13
CA ILE A 374 -8.20 13.30 7.16
C ILE A 374 -8.89 12.66 8.37
N LEU A 375 -8.50 11.42 8.70
CA LEU A 375 -9.04 10.65 9.80
C LEU A 375 -7.98 10.40 10.86
N ILE A 376 -8.28 10.75 12.11
CA ILE A 376 -7.43 10.49 13.28
C ILE A 376 -8.18 9.52 14.22
N ALA A 377 -7.73 8.28 14.33
CA ALA A 377 -8.40 7.29 15.16
C ALA A 377 -7.52 6.83 16.32
N GLY A 378 -8.02 6.94 17.56
CA GLY A 378 -7.33 6.44 18.76
C GLY A 378 -5.87 6.90 18.92
N SER A 379 -5.53 8.09 18.42
CA SER A 379 -4.17 8.60 18.28
C SER A 379 -3.92 9.85 19.11
N TRP A 380 -2.66 10.12 19.46
CA TRP A 380 -2.31 11.22 20.37
C TRP A 380 -1.25 12.18 19.82
N ASP A 381 -1.29 13.42 20.31
CA ASP A 381 -0.32 14.49 19.98
C ASP A 381 -0.24 14.80 18.47
N VAL A 382 -1.42 14.95 17.84
CA VAL A 382 -1.54 15.18 16.39
C VAL A 382 -1.90 16.64 16.09
N GLU A 383 -1.12 17.28 15.23
CA GLU A 383 -1.40 18.61 14.69
C GLU A 383 -1.85 18.50 13.23
N VAL A 384 -3.02 19.08 12.92
CA VAL A 384 -3.61 19.09 11.58
C VAL A 384 -3.82 20.54 11.16
N SER A 385 -2.99 21.04 10.25
CA SER A 385 -2.98 22.46 9.92
C SER A 385 -2.75 22.80 8.46
N ASN A 386 -3.23 23.99 8.06
CA ASN A 386 -3.05 24.55 6.71
C ASN A 386 -3.47 23.65 5.54
N ASN A 387 -4.29 22.62 5.77
CA ASN A 387 -4.76 21.71 4.73
C ASN A 387 -5.94 22.31 3.95
N ILE A 388 -6.05 21.96 2.67
CA ILE A 388 -7.25 22.16 1.86
C ILE A 388 -8.00 20.83 1.80
N VAL A 389 -9.17 20.77 2.43
CA VAL A 389 -9.98 19.55 2.54
C VAL A 389 -11.33 19.81 1.90
N ARG A 390 -11.66 19.12 0.80
CA ARG A 390 -12.93 19.35 0.08
C ARG A 390 -13.48 18.14 -0.62
N ASP A 391 -14.80 18.09 -0.78
CA ASP A 391 -15.51 17.06 -1.56
C ASP A 391 -15.25 15.61 -1.09
N ASN A 392 -14.69 15.41 0.10
CA ASN A 392 -14.52 14.09 0.74
C ASN A 392 -15.86 13.65 1.36
N ALA A 393 -16.03 12.33 1.59
CA ALA A 393 -17.25 11.82 2.20
C ALA A 393 -17.46 12.33 3.64
N ASN A 394 -16.40 12.37 4.45
CA ASN A 394 -16.30 13.21 5.65
C ASN A 394 -15.05 14.10 5.52
N ALA A 395 -14.99 15.22 6.23
CA ALA A 395 -13.90 16.17 6.10
C ALA A 395 -12.70 15.81 7.01
N ILE A 396 -12.52 16.51 8.13
CA ILE A 396 -11.51 16.18 9.14
C ILE A 396 -12.23 15.60 10.35
N THR A 397 -11.94 14.35 10.69
CA THR A 397 -12.64 13.65 11.77
C THR A 397 -11.69 12.96 12.74
N GLY A 398 -12.14 12.86 13.99
CA GLY A 398 -11.53 12.05 15.03
C GLY A 398 -12.46 10.95 15.50
N VAL A 399 -11.92 9.76 15.78
CA VAL A 399 -12.70 8.63 16.29
C VAL A 399 -11.99 8.02 17.50
N GLN A 400 -12.73 7.84 18.59
CA GLN A 400 -12.31 7.01 19.72
C GLN A 400 -13.09 5.70 19.73
N GLN A 401 -12.35 4.59 19.82
CA GLN A 401 -12.89 3.26 20.11
C GLN A 401 -12.00 2.57 21.12
N ASP A 402 -12.47 1.49 21.75
CA ASP A 402 -11.60 0.62 22.55
C ASP A 402 -10.66 -0.12 21.60
N ARG A 403 -9.39 0.31 21.60
CA ARG A 403 -8.31 -0.25 20.78
C ARG A 403 -7.18 -0.80 21.66
N GLY A 404 -7.45 -1.01 22.95
CA GLY A 404 -6.49 -1.52 23.91
C GLY A 404 -5.28 -0.61 24.16
N GLU A 405 -4.17 -1.23 24.55
CA GLU A 405 -2.93 -0.57 24.93
C GLU A 405 -1.77 -1.00 24.02
N GLY A 406 -0.84 -0.08 23.77
CA GLY A 406 0.43 -0.34 23.10
C GLY A 406 1.63 0.05 23.97
N PRO A 407 2.86 0.05 23.42
CA PRO A 407 4.09 0.46 24.12
C PRO A 407 4.05 1.89 24.70
N HIS A 408 3.16 2.74 24.18
CA HIS A 408 2.98 4.13 24.61
C HIS A 408 1.76 4.34 25.53
N GLY A 409 1.14 3.26 25.99
CA GLY A 409 -0.05 3.26 26.84
C GLY A 409 -1.34 3.02 26.06
N GLU A 410 -2.47 3.35 26.68
CA GLU A 410 -3.80 3.22 26.10
C GLU A 410 -3.95 4.06 24.81
N ARG A 411 -4.58 3.46 23.79
CA ARG A 411 -4.80 4.06 22.47
C ARG A 411 -5.95 5.09 22.52
N LEU A 412 -5.64 6.22 23.13
CA LEU A 412 -6.57 7.33 23.38
C LEU A 412 -6.42 8.43 22.33
N LEU A 413 -7.55 8.86 21.77
CA LEU A 413 -7.67 10.10 21.02
C LEU A 413 -7.51 11.29 21.98
N ARG A 414 -6.34 11.94 21.95
CA ARG A 414 -6.02 13.08 22.82
C ARG A 414 -5.02 14.04 22.20
N ASN A 415 -5.03 15.28 22.66
CA ASN A 415 -4.18 16.36 22.17
C ASN A 415 -4.26 16.55 20.64
N LEU A 416 -5.39 16.20 20.01
CA LEU A 416 -5.65 16.51 18.61
C LEU A 416 -5.88 18.01 18.46
N PHE A 417 -5.08 18.67 17.63
CA PHE A 417 -5.20 20.09 17.34
C PHE A 417 -5.46 20.33 15.85
N VAL A 418 -6.67 20.73 15.50
CA VAL A 418 -7.07 20.99 14.11
C VAL A 418 -7.24 22.49 13.90
N HIS A 419 -6.36 23.12 13.11
CA HIS A 419 -6.40 24.58 12.96
C HIS A 419 -5.94 25.11 11.61
N HIS A 420 -6.42 26.29 11.24
CA HIS A 420 -5.99 26.98 10.02
C HIS A 420 -6.23 26.20 8.72
N ASN A 421 -7.08 25.18 8.75
CA ASN A 421 -7.46 24.43 7.56
C ASN A 421 -8.55 25.17 6.77
N THR A 422 -8.59 24.97 5.46
CA THR A 422 -9.75 25.34 4.63
C THR A 422 -10.56 24.09 4.35
N ILE A 423 -11.76 24.02 4.92
CA ILE A 423 -12.60 22.84 4.96
C ILE A 423 -13.91 23.11 4.20
N ASP A 424 -14.04 22.59 2.98
CA ASP A 424 -15.36 22.42 2.36
C ASP A 424 -16.02 21.17 2.94
N VAL A 425 -16.98 21.41 3.83
CA VAL A 425 -17.70 20.34 4.54
C VAL A 425 -18.58 19.53 3.57
N GLY A 426 -19.01 20.13 2.46
CA GLY A 426 -19.89 19.49 1.49
C GLY A 426 -21.13 18.86 2.13
N HIS A 427 -21.32 17.56 1.92
CA HIS A 427 -22.37 16.74 2.55
C HIS A 427 -21.86 15.89 3.73
N GLY A 428 -20.57 15.99 4.04
CA GLY A 428 -19.91 15.22 5.09
C GLY A 428 -19.94 15.92 6.44
N HIS A 429 -19.07 15.44 7.33
CA HIS A 429 -18.99 15.93 8.70
C HIS A 429 -17.56 16.30 9.11
N VAL A 430 -17.48 17.15 10.14
CA VAL A 430 -16.25 17.52 10.86
C VAL A 430 -16.45 17.22 12.34
N GLY A 431 -15.41 16.81 13.05
CA GLY A 431 -15.46 16.69 14.50
C GLY A 431 -15.10 15.31 15.02
N ILE A 432 -15.55 14.97 16.22
CA ILE A 432 -15.14 13.76 16.94
C ILE A 432 -16.36 12.94 17.35
N ALA A 433 -16.22 11.61 17.34
CA ALA A 433 -17.19 10.68 17.92
C ALA A 433 -16.50 9.55 18.69
N GLU A 434 -17.23 8.93 19.62
CA GLU A 434 -16.74 7.86 20.47
C GLU A 434 -17.81 6.76 20.70
N ASP A 435 -17.39 5.51 20.94
CA ASP A 435 -18.29 4.39 21.26
C ASP A 435 -17.86 3.59 22.51
N VAL A 436 -17.02 4.20 23.36
CA VAL A 436 -16.49 3.65 24.61
C VAL A 436 -17.22 4.18 25.86
N GLY A 437 -18.07 5.21 25.71
CA GLY A 437 -18.80 5.85 26.78
C GLY A 437 -17.92 6.72 27.68
N ASP A 438 -16.86 7.33 27.12
CA ASP A 438 -15.94 8.21 27.83
C ASP A 438 -15.91 9.62 27.24
N ASP A 439 -16.71 10.50 27.83
CA ASP A 439 -16.81 11.93 27.51
C ASP A 439 -15.49 12.70 27.67
N ALA A 440 -14.47 12.13 28.31
CA ALA A 440 -13.15 12.76 28.45
C ALA A 440 -12.54 13.09 27.09
N VAL A 441 -12.85 12.33 26.03
CA VAL A 441 -12.41 12.63 24.65
C VAL A 441 -12.83 14.03 24.18
N PHE A 442 -13.96 14.54 24.67
CA PHE A 442 -14.48 15.85 24.31
C PHE A 442 -14.09 16.96 25.28
N THR A 443 -13.75 16.63 26.53
CA THR A 443 -13.71 17.61 27.63
C THR A 443 -12.37 17.70 28.36
N GLU A 444 -11.63 16.59 28.45
CA GLU A 444 -10.42 16.50 29.29
C GLU A 444 -9.17 16.19 28.48
N ARG A 445 -9.32 15.52 27.33
CA ARG A 445 -8.21 15.04 26.51
C ARG A 445 -7.65 16.09 25.54
N HIS A 446 -7.99 17.36 25.73
CA HIS A 446 -7.45 18.51 24.98
C HIS A 446 -7.56 18.43 23.44
N ASN A 447 -8.55 17.67 22.94
CA ASN A 447 -8.92 17.68 21.54
C ASN A 447 -9.65 18.99 21.21
N ARG A 448 -9.24 19.68 20.14
CA ARG A 448 -9.78 21.00 19.81
C ARG A 448 -9.66 21.35 18.33
N PHE A 449 -10.64 22.10 17.86
CA PHE A 449 -10.65 22.73 16.55
C PHE A 449 -10.67 24.25 16.72
N GLU A 450 -9.71 24.94 16.10
CA GLU A 450 -9.56 26.39 16.25
C GLU A 450 -9.15 27.08 14.95
N THR A 451 -9.70 28.27 14.68
CA THR A 451 -9.25 29.13 13.56
C THR A 451 -9.31 28.44 12.19
N ASN A 452 -10.23 27.48 11.99
CA ASN A 452 -10.45 26.89 10.67
C ASN A 452 -11.35 27.80 9.81
N THR A 453 -11.21 27.68 8.49
CA THR A 453 -12.11 28.30 7.51
C THR A 453 -13.05 27.23 6.95
N TYR A 454 -14.34 27.38 7.15
CA TYR A 454 -15.37 26.48 6.64
C TYR A 454 -16.02 27.05 5.39
N VAL A 455 -16.00 26.28 4.31
CA VAL A 455 -16.82 26.50 3.12
C VAL A 455 -18.04 25.61 3.23
N GLY A 456 -19.24 26.19 3.23
CA GLY A 456 -20.46 25.46 3.53
C GLY A 456 -20.64 25.17 5.02
N GLY A 457 -20.91 23.92 5.40
CA GLY A 457 -21.17 23.53 6.79
C GLY A 457 -22.57 23.95 7.30
N THR A 458 -23.58 23.89 6.44
CA THR A 458 -24.97 24.21 6.80
C THR A 458 -25.69 23.00 7.40
N GLY A 459 -26.58 23.22 8.37
CA GLY A 459 -27.30 22.14 9.03
C GLY A 459 -26.48 21.55 10.17
N ARG A 460 -26.62 20.24 10.42
CA ARG A 460 -25.95 19.54 11.54
C ARG A 460 -24.74 18.75 11.07
N SER A 461 -23.68 19.46 10.66
CA SER A 461 -22.48 18.87 10.06
C SER A 461 -21.33 18.61 11.05
N PHE A 462 -21.51 18.97 12.33
CA PHE A 462 -20.43 18.92 13.32
C PHE A 462 -20.71 17.84 14.37
N ALA A 463 -19.74 16.96 14.62
CA ALA A 463 -19.83 15.92 15.64
C ALA A 463 -19.06 16.33 16.90
N TRP A 464 -19.75 16.40 18.04
CA TRP A 464 -19.13 16.62 19.36
C TRP A 464 -20.10 16.17 20.46
N LEU A 465 -19.58 15.61 21.57
CA LEU A 465 -20.40 15.15 22.71
C LEU A 465 -21.55 14.23 22.27
N ASP A 466 -21.28 13.31 21.34
CA ASP A 466 -22.26 12.40 20.73
C ASP A 466 -23.49 13.09 20.13
N HIS A 467 -23.31 14.32 19.66
CA HIS A 467 -24.34 15.12 19.05
C HIS A 467 -23.92 15.65 17.69
N TRP A 468 -24.90 15.66 16.78
CA TRP A 468 -24.81 16.39 15.53
C TRP A 468 -25.22 17.84 15.77
N LEU A 469 -24.23 18.71 15.81
CA LEU A 469 -24.34 20.13 16.07
C LEU A 469 -24.42 20.91 14.75
N ASP A 470 -25.20 21.99 14.78
CA ASP A 470 -25.05 23.06 13.80
C ASP A 470 -23.90 23.99 14.21
N ARG A 471 -23.61 24.97 13.36
CA ARG A 471 -22.60 26.00 13.64
C ARG A 471 -22.75 26.64 15.02
N THR A 472 -23.98 26.97 15.43
CA THR A 472 -24.21 27.64 16.72
C THR A 472 -23.86 26.70 17.87
N GLY A 473 -24.25 25.43 17.75
CA GLY A 473 -23.88 24.38 18.69
C GLY A 473 -22.37 24.18 18.77
N TRP A 474 -21.69 24.08 17.61
CA TRP A 474 -20.23 23.90 17.52
C TRP A 474 -19.47 25.01 18.26
N GLN A 475 -19.83 26.26 18.00
CA GLN A 475 -19.23 27.42 18.67
C GLN A 475 -19.61 27.50 20.15
N TYR A 476 -20.82 27.08 20.52
CA TYR A 476 -21.26 27.06 21.92
C TYR A 476 -20.45 26.08 22.77
N VAL A 477 -20.07 24.92 22.21
CA VAL A 477 -19.21 23.94 22.90
C VAL A 477 -17.72 24.30 22.83
N GLY A 478 -17.40 25.51 22.35
CA GLY A 478 -16.05 26.07 22.37
C GLY A 478 -15.19 25.76 21.15
N GLN A 479 -15.72 25.08 20.14
CA GLN A 479 -14.98 24.71 18.93
C GLN A 479 -15.11 25.80 17.86
N ASP A 480 -14.00 26.19 17.23
CA ASP A 480 -13.91 27.25 16.21
C ASP A 480 -14.75 28.50 16.50
N VAL A 481 -14.67 28.99 17.74
CA VAL A 481 -15.30 30.25 18.15
C VAL A 481 -14.84 31.39 17.23
N ASP A 482 -13.55 31.40 16.90
CA ASP A 482 -12.90 32.36 15.99
C ASP A 482 -12.77 31.84 14.54
N GLY A 483 -13.44 30.74 14.20
CA GLY A 483 -13.43 30.18 12.84
C GLY A 483 -14.12 31.09 11.81
N VAL A 484 -13.65 31.02 10.57
CA VAL A 484 -14.22 31.77 9.43
C VAL A 484 -15.23 30.89 8.71
N TRP A 485 -16.33 31.48 8.25
CA TRP A 485 -17.43 30.75 7.59
C TRP A 485 -17.80 31.44 6.29
N VAL A 486 -17.69 30.72 5.19
CA VAL A 486 -17.92 31.20 3.83
C VAL A 486 -19.07 30.42 3.21
N GLY A 487 -19.97 31.12 2.51
CA GLY A 487 -21.01 30.45 1.71
C GLY A 487 -20.38 29.61 0.60
N ARG A 488 -21.00 28.48 0.28
CA ARG A 488 -20.56 27.60 -0.81
C ARG A 488 -20.91 28.20 -2.17
#